data_AF-A0A259RL01-F1
#
_entry.id   AF-A0A259RL01-F1
#
_cell.length_a   1.000
_cell.length_b   1.000
_cell.length_c   1.000
_cell.angle_alpha   90.00
_cell.angle_beta   90.00
_cell.angle_gamma   90.00
#
_symmetry.space_group_name_H-M   'P 1'
#
loop_
_entity.id
_entity.type
_entity.pdbx_description
1 polymer ?
#
loop_
_entity_poly.entity_id
_entity_poly.type
_entity_poly.pdbx_seq_one_letter_code
_entity_poly.pdbx_strand_id
1 'polypeptide(L)'
;MCIDSAGRWLGGALETEIAWRELILFMEFSEVKMFAWLGNRKKRVMNQMAALTRAAQMATYISLRNSLQPADPASPRDDEKELSGLRAAARTNILYGNPSNEARRDLDLAEEHRAALRWLDHTPVFRELVVQTLRVIATVRYGRTDAAKVDGEPILVAYGTEFPEAPTPDSYQALLVRALSTLTEGQQRDIAAWMRRGA
;
A
#
# COMPACT_ATOMS: atom_id res chain seq x y z
N MET A 1 -41.67 14.17 27.10
CA MET A 1 -40.56 15.15 27.06
C MET A 1 -39.44 14.50 26.26
N CYS A 2 -39.29 14.93 25.00
CA CYS A 2 -38.27 14.44 24.08
C CYS A 2 -37.07 15.39 24.15
N ILE A 3 -35.86 14.87 24.39
CA ILE A 3 -34.61 15.59 24.13
C ILE A 3 -33.61 14.63 23.49
N ASP A 4 -32.98 15.17 22.45
CA ASP A 4 -32.02 14.65 21.49
C ASP A 4 -30.90 13.75 22.01
N SER A 5 -30.60 12.70 21.25
CA SER A 5 -29.33 11.96 21.29
C SER A 5 -28.83 11.66 19.87
N ALA A 6 -28.79 12.69 19.03
CA ALA A 6 -28.12 12.66 17.73
C ALA A 6 -27.03 13.74 17.70
N GLY A 7 -25.78 13.38 18.02
CA GLY A 7 -24.70 14.37 17.98
C GLY A 7 -23.32 13.91 18.41
N ARG A 8 -22.92 12.64 18.21
CA ARG A 8 -21.59 12.21 18.64
C ARG A 8 -20.96 11.05 17.84
N TRP A 9 -21.15 11.00 16.52
CA TRP A 9 -20.57 9.95 15.66
C TRP A 9 -19.89 10.42 14.36
N LEU A 10 -19.66 11.72 14.17
CA LEU A 10 -19.05 12.26 12.94
C LEU A 10 -17.64 12.86 13.13
N GLY A 11 -17.05 12.79 14.33
CA GLY A 11 -15.76 13.44 14.63
C GLY A 11 -14.50 12.65 14.20
N GLY A 12 -14.52 11.31 14.25
CA GLY A 12 -13.30 10.50 14.09
C GLY A 12 -12.81 10.32 12.64
N ALA A 13 -13.71 10.34 11.66
CA ALA A 13 -13.37 10.10 10.26
C ALA A 13 -12.72 11.32 9.59
N LEU A 14 -13.09 12.54 10.00
CA LEU A 14 -12.52 13.79 9.47
C LEU A 14 -11.15 14.11 10.07
N GLU A 15 -10.93 13.80 11.35
CA GLU A 15 -9.63 14.02 12.02
C GLU A 15 -8.54 13.08 11.48
N THR A 16 -8.90 11.86 11.10
CA THR A 16 -7.96 10.91 10.46
C THR A 16 -7.60 11.34 9.04
N GLU A 17 -8.55 11.84 8.25
CA GLU A 17 -8.28 12.34 6.89
C GLU A 17 -7.37 13.59 6.87
N ILE A 18 -7.53 14.48 7.85
CA ILE A 18 -6.67 15.66 8.04
C ILE A 18 -5.26 15.26 8.49
N ALA A 19 -5.14 14.31 9.42
CA ALA A 19 -3.84 13.82 9.88
C ALA A 19 -3.01 13.18 8.76
N TRP A 20 -3.66 12.51 7.80
CA TRP A 20 -2.98 11.95 6.63
C TRP A 20 -2.52 13.01 5.64
N ARG A 21 -3.30 14.08 5.44
CA ARG A 21 -2.92 15.20 4.58
C ARG A 21 -1.70 15.94 5.15
N GLU A 22 -1.65 16.17 6.46
CA GLU A 22 -0.52 16.89 7.09
C GLU A 22 0.77 16.08 7.12
N LEU A 23 0.70 14.76 7.32
CA LEU A 23 1.88 13.87 7.27
C LEU A 23 2.53 13.78 5.89
N ILE A 24 1.75 13.97 4.82
CA ILE A 24 2.23 13.97 3.42
C ILE A 24 2.79 15.35 3.02
N LEU A 25 2.31 16.43 3.64
CA LEU A 25 2.69 17.81 3.29
C LEU A 25 3.99 18.30 3.96
N PHE A 26 4.55 17.59 4.95
CA PHE A 26 5.70 18.06 5.75
C PHE A 26 7.10 17.93 5.09
N MET A 27 7.21 17.66 3.79
CA MET A 27 8.49 17.52 3.09
C MET A 27 8.74 18.64 2.06
N GLU A 28 9.18 19.84 2.46
CA GLU A 28 9.66 20.85 1.49
C GLU A 28 10.49 22.00 2.07
N PHE A 29 11.64 22.33 1.45
CA PHE A 29 12.33 23.64 1.25
C PHE A 29 13.64 23.35 0.45
N SER A 30 14.23 24.14 -0.48
CA SER A 30 14.15 25.55 -0.95
C SER A 30 14.63 25.70 -2.43
N GLU A 31 14.66 26.92 -2.97
CA GLU A 31 14.60 27.31 -4.40
C GLU A 31 15.93 27.50 -5.18
N VAL A 32 16.04 26.97 -6.42
CA VAL A 32 16.79 27.56 -7.56
C VAL A 32 16.00 27.21 -8.84
N LYS A 33 15.71 28.19 -9.70
CA LYS A 33 14.40 28.30 -10.39
C LYS A 33 14.43 28.00 -11.90
N MET A 34 13.32 27.46 -12.41
CA MET A 34 12.96 27.09 -13.79
C MET A 34 13.45 25.76 -14.40
N PHE A 35 14.72 25.57 -14.75
CA PHE A 35 15.20 24.25 -15.24
C PHE A 35 15.42 23.27 -14.10
N ALA A 36 15.97 23.77 -13.01
CA ALA A 36 15.90 23.12 -11.71
C ALA A 36 14.45 23.04 -11.19
N TRP A 37 13.52 23.93 -11.58
CA TRP A 37 12.10 23.81 -11.17
C TRP A 37 11.36 22.67 -11.88
N LEU A 38 11.54 22.46 -13.19
CA LEU A 38 11.01 21.29 -13.89
C LEU A 38 11.68 19.99 -13.41
N GLY A 39 13.01 20.01 -13.22
CA GLY A 39 13.76 18.90 -12.64
C GLY A 39 13.33 18.57 -11.20
N ASN A 40 13.11 19.59 -10.37
CA ASN A 40 12.66 19.47 -8.99
C ASN A 40 11.19 19.06 -8.92
N ARG A 41 10.33 19.50 -9.85
CA ARG A 41 8.93 19.08 -9.93
C ARG A 41 8.83 17.62 -10.33
N LYS A 42 9.57 17.18 -11.37
CA LYS A 42 9.66 15.76 -11.74
C LYS A 42 10.19 14.93 -10.56
N LYS A 43 11.28 15.37 -9.94
CA LYS A 43 11.87 14.69 -8.77
C LYS A 43 10.90 14.62 -7.60
N ARG A 44 10.17 15.70 -7.31
CA ARG A 44 9.15 15.77 -6.25
C ARG A 44 8.00 14.81 -6.52
N VAL A 45 7.46 14.81 -7.73
CA VAL A 45 6.41 13.87 -8.13
C VAL A 45 6.91 12.43 -8.03
N MET A 46 8.11 12.13 -8.54
CA MET A 46 8.68 10.77 -8.43
C MET A 46 8.89 10.35 -6.97
N ASN A 47 9.34 11.26 -6.11
CA ASN A 47 9.51 10.99 -4.67
C ASN A 47 8.17 10.77 -3.97
N GLN A 48 7.15 11.58 -4.30
CA GLN A 48 5.79 11.41 -3.79
C GLN A 48 5.23 10.05 -4.21
N MET A 49 5.32 9.70 -5.50
CA MET A 49 4.87 8.41 -6.02
C MET A 49 5.61 7.23 -5.39
N ALA A 50 6.92 7.37 -5.14
CA ALA A 50 7.70 6.35 -4.42
C ALA A 50 7.28 6.22 -2.95
N ALA A 51 6.98 7.32 -2.27
CA ALA A 51 6.46 7.28 -0.90
C ALA A 51 5.07 6.61 -0.84
N LEU A 52 4.17 6.98 -1.75
CA LEU A 52 2.84 6.36 -1.88
C LEU A 52 2.95 4.86 -2.21
N THR A 53 3.89 4.46 -3.08
CA THR A 53 4.17 3.06 -3.41
C THR A 53 4.57 2.27 -2.17
N ARG A 54 5.50 2.80 -1.37
CA ARG A 54 5.94 2.18 -0.11
C ARG A 54 4.79 2.05 0.89
N ALA A 55 3.97 3.08 1.00
CA ALA A 55 2.77 3.05 1.85
C ALA A 55 1.74 2.01 1.38
N ALA A 56 1.51 1.89 0.06
CA ALA A 56 0.61 0.91 -0.52
C ALA A 56 1.08 -0.53 -0.28
N GLN A 57 2.39 -0.78 -0.42
CA GLN A 57 3.01 -2.07 -0.11
C GLN A 57 2.85 -2.43 1.36
N MET A 58 3.06 -1.47 2.27
CA MET A 58 2.88 -1.66 3.70
C MET A 58 1.41 -1.90 4.08
N ALA A 59 0.48 -1.14 3.51
CA ALA A 59 -0.95 -1.34 3.72
C ALA A 59 -1.39 -2.74 3.28
N THR A 60 -0.90 -3.19 2.13
CA THR A 60 -1.16 -4.54 1.61
C THR A 60 -0.57 -5.61 2.52
N TYR A 61 0.68 -5.45 2.98
CA TYR A 61 1.30 -6.35 3.96
C TYR A 61 0.50 -6.46 5.25
N ILE A 62 0.09 -5.33 5.84
CA ILE A 62 -0.67 -5.33 7.08
C ILE A 62 -2.04 -5.96 6.87
N SER A 63 -2.74 -5.63 5.78
CA SER A 63 -4.02 -6.24 5.43
C SER A 63 -3.92 -7.78 5.30
N LEU A 64 -2.89 -8.27 4.58
CA LEU A 64 -2.61 -9.70 4.45
C LEU A 64 -2.22 -10.36 5.78
N ARG A 65 -1.39 -9.71 6.60
CA ARG A 65 -0.99 -10.24 7.90
C ARG A 65 -2.19 -10.43 8.80
N ASN A 66 -3.12 -9.49 8.78
CA ASN A 66 -4.31 -9.57 9.63
C ASN A 66 -5.33 -10.59 9.12
N SER A 67 -5.46 -10.77 7.80
CA SER A 67 -6.31 -11.85 7.25
C SER A 67 -5.78 -13.26 7.54
N LEU A 68 -4.50 -13.36 7.92
CA LEU A 68 -3.83 -14.60 8.33
C LEU A 68 -3.84 -14.85 9.84
N GLN A 69 -4.18 -13.86 10.67
CA GLN A 69 -4.24 -14.05 12.12
C GLN A 69 -5.48 -14.86 12.50
N PRO A 70 -5.35 -15.81 13.45
CA PRO A 70 -6.50 -16.58 13.92
C PRO A 70 -7.54 -15.68 14.57
N ALA A 71 -8.82 -16.03 14.40
CA ALA A 71 -9.96 -15.27 14.92
C ALA A 71 -10.06 -15.29 16.46
N ASP A 72 -9.40 -16.24 17.12
CA ASP A 72 -9.30 -16.31 18.58
C ASP A 72 -7.93 -15.77 19.06
N PRO A 73 -7.89 -14.58 19.69
CA PRO A 73 -6.66 -13.95 20.14
C PRO A 73 -6.11 -14.52 21.46
N ALA A 74 -6.68 -15.60 22.02
CA ALA A 74 -6.34 -16.12 23.35
C ALA A 74 -4.83 -16.38 23.58
N SER A 75 -4.05 -16.61 22.52
CA SER A 75 -2.64 -16.20 22.36
C SER A 75 -2.09 -17.05 21.22
N PRO A 76 -2.00 -16.51 19.99
CA PRO A 76 -1.21 -17.18 18.98
C PRO A 76 0.21 -17.31 19.53
N ARG A 77 0.78 -18.52 19.47
CA ARG A 77 2.17 -18.75 19.85
C ARG A 77 3.05 -17.81 19.02
N ASP A 78 4.17 -17.34 19.57
CA ASP A 78 5.02 -16.37 18.88
C ASP A 78 5.47 -16.90 17.50
N ASP A 79 5.69 -18.21 17.39
CA ASP A 79 5.98 -18.92 16.13
C ASP A 79 4.88 -18.74 15.06
N GLU A 80 3.60 -18.73 15.45
CA GLU A 80 2.48 -18.56 14.52
C GLU A 80 2.37 -17.12 14.03
N LYS A 81 2.68 -16.15 14.90
CA LYS A 81 2.73 -14.73 14.53
C LYS A 81 3.88 -14.46 13.56
N GLU A 82 5.03 -15.09 13.80
CA GLU A 82 6.19 -15.04 12.91
C GLU A 82 5.86 -15.65 11.55
N LEU A 83 5.30 -16.86 11.52
CA LEU A 83 4.90 -17.53 10.28
C LEU A 83 3.86 -16.73 9.50
N SER A 84 2.88 -16.13 10.18
CA SER A 84 1.88 -15.27 9.55
C SER A 84 2.51 -14.02 8.92
N GLY A 85 3.49 -13.43 9.60
CA GLY A 85 4.30 -12.33 9.06
C GLY A 85 5.10 -12.73 7.83
N LEU A 86 5.74 -13.91 7.87
CA LEU A 86 6.51 -14.44 6.74
C LEU A 86 5.62 -14.70 5.51
N ARG A 87 4.45 -15.31 5.72
CA ARG A 87 3.45 -15.54 4.66
C ARG A 87 2.90 -14.24 4.09
N ALA A 88 2.52 -13.29 4.94
CA ALA A 88 2.05 -11.99 4.49
C ALA A 88 3.10 -11.29 3.63
N ALA A 89 4.35 -11.26 4.08
CA ALA A 89 5.44 -10.67 3.32
C ALA A 89 5.75 -11.46 2.03
N ALA A 90 5.52 -12.78 1.98
CA ALA A 90 5.62 -13.56 0.75
C ALA A 90 4.56 -13.19 -0.27
N ARG A 91 3.30 -13.11 0.17
CA ARG A 91 2.20 -12.69 -0.67
C ARG A 91 2.37 -11.26 -1.18
N THR A 92 2.74 -10.31 -0.31
CA THR A 92 3.03 -8.93 -0.73
C THR A 92 4.12 -8.88 -1.79
N ASN A 93 5.21 -9.62 -1.59
CA ASN A 93 6.32 -9.70 -2.55
C ASN A 93 5.88 -10.26 -3.90
N ILE A 94 5.06 -11.32 -3.90
CA ILE A 94 4.47 -11.89 -5.11
C ILE A 94 3.61 -10.85 -5.84
N LEU A 95 2.73 -10.16 -5.12
CA LEU A 95 1.82 -9.16 -5.68
C LEU A 95 2.55 -7.98 -6.35
N TYR A 96 3.75 -7.65 -5.87
CA TYR A 96 4.56 -6.56 -6.40
C TYR A 96 5.77 -7.01 -7.23
N GLY A 97 5.84 -8.30 -7.58
CA GLY A 97 6.89 -8.82 -8.45
C GLY A 97 8.30 -8.84 -7.86
N ASN A 98 8.43 -8.74 -6.54
CA ASN A 98 9.73 -8.79 -5.85
C ASN A 98 9.98 -10.24 -5.40
N PRO A 99 10.66 -11.10 -6.19
CA PRO A 99 10.95 -12.46 -5.74
C PRO A 99 11.77 -12.38 -4.46
N SER A 100 11.25 -12.95 -3.36
CA SER A 100 11.93 -12.90 -2.07
C SER A 100 13.29 -13.59 -2.16
N ASN A 101 14.37 -12.87 -1.80
CA ASN A 101 15.69 -13.46 -1.60
C ASN A 101 15.62 -14.57 -0.56
N GLU A 102 15.90 -15.81 -0.98
CA GLU A 102 16.56 -16.96 -0.35
C GLU A 102 16.25 -17.40 1.12
N ALA A 103 15.63 -16.57 1.96
CA ALA A 103 15.37 -16.81 3.38
C ALA A 103 14.06 -17.58 3.66
N ARG A 104 13.44 -18.19 2.65
CA ARG A 104 12.09 -18.81 2.75
C ARG A 104 12.05 -20.24 2.22
N ARG A 105 13.11 -21.03 2.45
CA ARG A 105 13.21 -22.42 1.95
C ARG A 105 12.02 -23.31 2.35
N ASP A 106 11.29 -22.94 3.40
CA ASP A 106 10.20 -23.75 3.97
C ASP A 106 8.79 -23.31 3.52
N LEU A 107 8.65 -22.26 2.70
CA LEU A 107 7.34 -21.85 2.18
C LEU A 107 7.07 -22.39 0.78
N ASP A 108 5.91 -23.00 0.58
CA ASP A 108 5.40 -23.34 -0.75
C ASP A 108 4.98 -22.06 -1.49
N LEU A 109 5.90 -21.53 -2.31
CA LEU A 109 5.67 -20.30 -3.06
C LEU A 109 4.52 -20.41 -4.06
N ALA A 110 4.22 -21.62 -4.58
CA ALA A 110 3.10 -21.81 -5.49
C ALA A 110 1.76 -21.68 -4.74
N GLU A 111 1.68 -22.22 -3.52
CA GLU A 111 0.50 -22.02 -2.67
C GLU A 111 0.36 -20.56 -2.21
N GLU A 112 1.44 -19.90 -1.81
CA GLU A 112 1.38 -18.48 -1.44
C GLU A 112 0.98 -17.59 -2.63
N HIS A 113 1.38 -17.94 -3.86
CA HIS A 113 0.92 -17.27 -5.06
C HIS A 113 -0.59 -17.43 -5.28
N ARG A 114 -1.10 -18.66 -5.21
CA ARG A 114 -2.56 -18.92 -5.30
C ARG A 114 -3.33 -18.19 -4.20
N ALA A 115 -2.82 -18.19 -2.98
CA ALA A 115 -3.45 -17.52 -1.85
C ALA A 115 -3.46 -15.99 -2.00
N ALA A 116 -2.39 -15.40 -2.56
CA ALA A 116 -2.35 -13.96 -2.86
C ALA A 116 -3.39 -13.56 -3.91
N LEU A 117 -3.54 -14.34 -4.98
CA LEU A 117 -4.56 -14.09 -6.02
C LEU A 117 -5.98 -14.24 -5.45
N ARG A 118 -6.25 -15.33 -4.72
CA ARG A 118 -7.56 -15.49 -4.06
C ARG A 118 -7.86 -14.32 -3.13
N TRP A 119 -6.87 -13.80 -2.42
CA TRP A 119 -7.08 -12.63 -1.57
C TRP A 119 -7.49 -11.40 -2.39
N LEU A 120 -6.81 -11.12 -3.52
CA LEU A 120 -7.19 -10.02 -4.43
C LEU A 120 -8.63 -10.14 -4.96
N ASP A 121 -9.08 -11.36 -5.26
CA ASP A 121 -10.44 -11.59 -5.74
C ASP A 121 -11.50 -11.14 -4.71
N HIS A 122 -11.20 -11.24 -3.42
CA HIS A 122 -12.09 -10.87 -2.31
C HIS A 122 -11.85 -9.47 -1.76
N THR A 123 -10.83 -8.75 -2.22
CA THR A 123 -10.51 -7.39 -1.74
C THR A 123 -10.40 -6.39 -2.91
N PRO A 124 -11.53 -5.94 -3.49
CA PRO A 124 -11.51 -5.11 -4.70
C PRO A 124 -10.68 -3.83 -4.56
N VAL A 125 -10.73 -3.15 -3.41
CA VAL A 125 -9.95 -1.92 -3.19
C VAL A 125 -8.44 -2.18 -3.21
N PHE A 126 -8.00 -3.31 -2.66
CA PHE A 126 -6.59 -3.70 -2.66
C PHE A 126 -6.15 -4.23 -4.02
N ARG A 127 -7.06 -4.85 -4.77
CA ARG A 127 -6.81 -5.23 -6.17
C ARG A 127 -6.50 -4.03 -7.04
N GLU A 128 -7.33 -2.99 -6.97
CA GLU A 128 -7.07 -1.72 -7.64
C GLU A 128 -5.76 -1.09 -7.15
N LEU A 129 -5.54 -1.05 -5.83
CA LEU A 129 -4.31 -0.50 -5.24
C LEU A 129 -3.07 -1.21 -5.77
N VAL A 130 -3.06 -2.54 -5.82
CA VAL A 130 -1.93 -3.34 -6.30
C VAL A 130 -1.68 -3.06 -7.79
N VAL A 131 -2.73 -3.11 -8.63
CA VAL A 131 -2.60 -2.85 -10.08
C VAL A 131 -2.03 -1.45 -10.34
N GLN A 132 -2.57 -0.43 -9.66
CA GLN A 132 -2.09 0.94 -9.84
C GLN A 132 -0.67 1.12 -9.33
N THR A 133 -0.32 0.48 -8.22
CA THR A 133 1.05 0.50 -7.69
C THR A 133 2.05 -0.13 -8.68
N LEU A 134 1.71 -1.27 -9.30
CA LEU A 134 2.55 -1.91 -10.32
C LEU A 134 2.80 -1.00 -11.52
N ARG A 135 1.77 -0.27 -11.97
CA ARG A 135 1.89 0.73 -13.04
C ARG A 135 2.79 1.90 -12.65
N VAL A 136 2.70 2.36 -11.40
CA VAL A 136 3.60 3.40 -10.85
C VAL A 136 5.03 2.90 -10.84
N ILE A 137 5.28 1.69 -10.34
CA ILE A 137 6.62 1.07 -10.32
C ILE A 137 7.19 0.98 -11.74
N ALA A 138 6.40 0.48 -12.69
CA ALA A 138 6.78 0.38 -14.10
C ALA A 138 7.12 1.76 -14.70
N THR A 139 6.28 2.76 -14.46
CA THR A 139 6.47 4.14 -14.97
C THR A 139 7.72 4.79 -14.38
N VAL A 140 7.93 4.64 -13.07
CA VAL A 140 9.11 5.17 -12.37
C VAL A 140 10.38 4.49 -12.87
N ARG A 141 10.34 3.17 -13.09
CA ARG A 141 11.49 2.41 -13.62
C ARG A 141 11.80 2.81 -15.06
N TYR A 142 10.80 2.87 -15.93
CA TYR A 142 10.95 3.30 -17.31
C TYR A 142 11.57 4.69 -17.38
N GLY A 143 11.04 5.65 -16.62
CA GLY A 143 11.56 7.02 -16.57
C GLY A 143 12.97 7.18 -15.98
N ARG A 144 13.57 6.10 -15.44
CA ARG A 144 14.95 6.06 -14.90
C ARG A 144 15.92 5.23 -15.74
N THR A 145 15.43 4.20 -16.42
CA THR A 145 16.29 3.16 -17.03
C THR A 145 15.98 2.90 -18.50
N ASP A 146 14.95 3.55 -19.07
CA ASP A 146 14.40 3.29 -20.41
C ASP A 146 13.99 1.82 -20.66
N ALA A 147 13.95 1.00 -19.60
CA ALA A 147 13.54 -0.40 -19.64
C ALA A 147 12.10 -0.54 -19.14
N ALA A 148 11.26 -1.19 -19.95
CA ALA A 148 9.84 -1.38 -19.68
C ALA A 148 9.51 -2.65 -18.87
N LYS A 149 10.51 -3.39 -18.35
CA LYS A 149 10.25 -4.64 -17.63
C LYS A 149 9.45 -4.36 -16.36
N VAL A 150 8.22 -4.88 -16.31
CA VAL A 150 7.34 -4.76 -15.15
C VAL A 150 7.48 -6.00 -14.30
N ASP A 151 8.01 -5.81 -13.10
CA ASP A 151 7.94 -6.83 -12.07
C ASP A 151 6.46 -6.94 -11.64
N GLY A 152 5.90 -8.17 -11.63
CA GLY A 152 4.46 -8.38 -11.34
C GLY A 152 3.55 -8.42 -12.58
N GLU A 153 4.11 -8.60 -13.78
CA GLU A 153 3.37 -8.76 -15.04
C GLU A 153 2.14 -9.70 -14.97
N PRO A 154 2.18 -10.88 -14.30
CA PRO A 154 0.99 -11.75 -14.19
C PRO A 154 -0.21 -11.07 -13.54
N ILE A 155 0.00 -10.18 -12.57
CA ILE A 155 -1.07 -9.43 -11.90
C ILE A 155 -1.66 -8.39 -12.84
N LEU A 156 -0.83 -7.71 -13.63
CA LEU A 156 -1.29 -6.76 -14.64
C LEU A 156 -2.04 -7.46 -15.79
N VAL A 157 -1.62 -8.66 -16.18
CA VAL A 157 -2.35 -9.47 -17.17
C VAL A 157 -3.72 -9.90 -16.62
N ALA A 158 -3.78 -10.32 -15.35
CA ALA A 158 -5.02 -10.80 -14.74
C ALA A 158 -6.05 -9.69 -14.47
N TYR A 159 -5.61 -8.53 -13.96
CA TYR A 159 -6.51 -7.49 -13.45
C TYR A 159 -6.32 -6.11 -14.08
N GLY A 160 -5.32 -5.93 -14.96
CA GLY A 160 -4.97 -4.62 -15.50
C GLY A 160 -6.05 -3.99 -16.37
N THR A 161 -6.89 -4.79 -17.03
CA THR A 161 -8.00 -4.31 -17.85
C THR A 161 -9.18 -3.77 -17.03
N GLU A 162 -9.31 -4.17 -15.75
CA GLU A 162 -10.34 -3.64 -14.85
C GLU A 162 -10.07 -2.17 -14.47
N PHE A 163 -8.79 -1.76 -14.49
CA PHE A 163 -8.36 -0.43 -14.06
C PHE A 163 -7.50 0.21 -15.16
N PRO A 164 -8.06 0.57 -16.32
CA PRO A 164 -7.29 0.94 -17.52
C PRO A 164 -6.53 2.25 -17.38
N GLU A 165 -6.96 3.17 -16.51
CA GLU A 165 -6.36 4.49 -16.36
C GLU A 165 -5.03 4.45 -15.60
N ALA A 166 -4.06 5.23 -16.07
CA ALA A 166 -2.79 5.42 -15.37
C ALA A 166 -3.01 6.33 -14.15
N PRO A 167 -2.40 6.04 -13.01
CA PRO A 167 -2.66 6.79 -11.79
C PRO A 167 -1.89 8.10 -11.80
N THR A 168 -2.59 9.20 -11.54
CA THR A 168 -2.00 10.50 -11.18
C THR A 168 -1.61 10.49 -9.69
N PRO A 169 -0.74 11.41 -9.22
CA PRO A 169 -0.42 11.50 -7.79
C PRO A 169 -1.66 11.63 -6.90
N ASP A 170 -2.62 12.47 -7.30
CA ASP A 170 -3.83 12.74 -6.51
C ASP A 170 -4.78 11.54 -6.52
N SER A 171 -5.00 10.90 -7.67
CA SER A 171 -5.85 9.70 -7.76
C SER A 171 -5.24 8.52 -7.02
N TYR A 172 -3.91 8.36 -7.07
CA TYR A 172 -3.22 7.31 -6.34
C TYR A 172 -3.26 7.53 -4.83
N GLN A 173 -3.10 8.78 -4.38
CA GLN A 173 -3.25 9.14 -2.97
C GLN A 173 -4.68 8.87 -2.49
N ALA A 174 -5.70 9.27 -3.25
CA ALA A 174 -7.10 9.02 -2.91
C ALA A 174 -7.41 7.51 -2.82
N LEU A 175 -6.87 6.72 -3.75
CA LEU A 175 -6.98 5.25 -3.72
C LEU A 175 -6.31 4.65 -2.47
N LEU A 176 -5.11 5.12 -2.11
CA LEU A 176 -4.44 4.69 -0.89
C LEU A 176 -5.26 5.02 0.36
N VAL A 177 -5.80 6.23 0.46
CA VAL A 177 -6.69 6.63 1.58
C VAL A 177 -7.91 5.72 1.65
N ARG A 178 -8.53 5.40 0.51
CA ARG A 178 -9.67 4.47 0.42
C ARG A 178 -9.29 3.05 0.84
N ALA A 179 -8.08 2.59 0.54
CA ALA A 179 -7.62 1.29 1.01
C ALA A 179 -7.36 1.30 2.52
N LEU A 180 -6.73 2.36 3.04
CA LEU A 180 -6.47 2.53 4.47
C LEU A 180 -7.75 2.60 5.30
N SER A 181 -8.83 3.20 4.77
CA SER A 181 -10.11 3.27 5.47
C SER A 181 -10.81 1.91 5.63
N THR A 182 -10.38 0.88 4.90
CA THR A 182 -10.85 -0.50 5.12
C THR A 182 -10.11 -1.22 6.26
N LEU A 183 -9.05 -0.61 6.78
CA LEU A 183 -8.25 -1.13 7.89
C LEU A 183 -8.76 -0.59 9.23
N THR A 184 -8.52 -1.34 10.30
CA THR A 184 -8.84 -0.90 11.66
C THR A 184 -7.97 0.28 12.08
N GLU A 185 -8.43 1.09 13.05
CA GLU A 185 -7.64 2.22 13.56
C GLU A 185 -6.27 1.81 14.12
N GLY A 186 -6.16 0.60 14.70
CA GLY A 186 -4.87 0.04 15.13
C GLY A 186 -3.92 -0.15 13.96
N GLN A 187 -4.40 -0.74 12.87
CA GLN A 187 -3.62 -0.99 11.66
C GLN A 187 -3.20 0.31 10.96
N GLN A 188 -4.11 1.29 10.90
CA GLN A 188 -3.82 2.62 10.37
C GLN A 188 -2.71 3.31 11.19
N ARG A 189 -2.75 3.20 12.51
CA ARG A 189 -1.69 3.73 13.40
C ARG A 189 -0.35 3.05 13.18
N ASP A 190 -0.33 1.73 12.99
CA ASP A 190 0.90 0.99 12.70
C ASP A 190 1.56 1.45 11.39
N ILE A 191 0.75 1.67 10.35
CA ILE A 191 1.22 2.22 9.06
C ILE A 191 1.77 3.63 9.25
N ALA A 192 1.04 4.50 9.95
CA ALA A 192 1.48 5.88 10.23
C ALA A 192 2.79 5.92 11.04
N ALA A 193 2.94 5.03 12.03
CA ALA A 193 4.15 4.91 12.83
C ALA A 193 5.34 4.41 11.99
N TRP A 194 5.10 3.43 11.10
CA TRP A 194 6.13 2.96 10.19
C TRP A 194 6.60 4.05 9.23
N MET A 195 5.69 4.81 8.61
CA MET A 195 6.05 5.90 7.71
C MET A 195 6.86 7.01 8.40
N ARG A 196 6.54 7.33 9.66
CA ARG A 196 7.26 8.33 10.46
C ARG A 196 8.70 7.95 10.80
N ARG A 197 9.02 6.65 10.87
CA ARG A 197 10.38 6.18 11.19
C ARG A 197 11.37 6.27 10.04
N GLY A 198 10.91 6.71 8.86
CA GLY A 198 11.75 6.79 7.67
C GLY A 198 11.95 5.42 7.05
N ALA A 199 11.08 5.10 6.08
CA ALA A 199 11.30 4.00 5.15
C ALA A 199 12.48 4.29 4.22
#